data_AF-A0A841AY00-F1
#
_entry.id   AF-A0A841AY00-F1
#
_cell.length_a   1.000
_cell.length_b   1.000
_cell.length_c   1.000
_cell.angle_alpha   90.00
_cell.angle_beta   90.00
_cell.angle_gamma   90.00
#
_symmetry.space_group_name_H-M   'P 1'
#
loop_
_entity.id
_entity.type
_entity.pdbx_description
1 polymer ?
#
loop_
_entity_poly.entity_id
_entity_poly.type
_entity_poly.pdbx_seq_one_letter_code
_entity_poly.pdbx_strand_id
1 'polypeptide(L)' 'MDNLQAGRVVILDLAASEHETAARLIDFCSAFTLATRGLMQQLTSTVIVLTPPAGAAN' A
#
# COMPACT_ATOMS: atom_id res chain seq x y z
N MET A 1 9.30 -0.06 2.73
CA MET A 1 8.61 0.87 3.67
C MET A 1 9.15 2.29 3.52
N ASP A 2 10.45 2.44 3.26
CA ASP A 2 11.11 3.73 3.06
C ASP A 2 10.44 4.61 2.00
N ASN A 3 9.88 4.01 0.94
CA ASN A 3 9.17 4.77 -0.10
C ASN A 3 7.90 5.46 0.42
N LEU A 4 7.07 4.77 1.20
CA LEU A 4 5.84 5.35 1.75
C LEU A 4 6.15 6.41 2.81
N GLN A 5 7.16 6.16 3.64
CA GLN A 5 7.62 7.14 4.64
C GLN A 5 8.24 8.39 3.99
N ALA A 6 8.92 8.24 2.86
CA ALA A 6 9.42 9.35 2.05
C ALA A 6 8.33 10.06 1.21
N GLY A 7 7.04 9.78 1.48
CA GLY A 7 5.94 10.41 0.76
C GLY A 7 5.77 9.96 -0.70
N ARG A 8 6.36 8.83 -1.10
CA ARG A 8 6.22 8.28 -2.45
C ARG A 8 5.04 7.32 -2.55
N VAL A 9 4.30 7.43 -3.65
CA VAL A 9 3.26 6.48 -4.03
C VAL A 9 3.91 5.12 -4.32
N VAL A 10 3.28 4.05 -3.83
CA VAL A 10 3.75 2.68 -4.04
C VAL A 10 2.66 1.87 -4.74
N ILE A 11 3.06 1.14 -5.77
CA ILE A 11 2.22 0.17 -6.47
C ILE A 11 2.69 -1.22 -6.03
N LEU A 12 1.79 -2.05 -5.53
CA LEU A 12 2.06 -3.47 -5.30
C LEU A 12 1.32 -4.28 -6.36
N ASP A 13 2.09 -5.07 -7.11
CA ASP A 13 1.57 -6.14 -7.95
C ASP A 13 1.71 -7.46 -7.20
N LEU A 14 0.56 -8.09 -6.94
CA LEU A 14 0.43 -9.34 -6.21
C LEU A 14 0.19 -10.53 -7.15
N ALA A 15 0.32 -10.37 -8.47
CA ALA A 15 0.02 -11.42 -9.44
C ALA A 15 0.90 -12.67 -9.26
N ALA A 16 2.14 -12.50 -8.81
CA ALA A 16 3.06 -13.60 -8.53
C ALA A 16 3.02 -14.09 -7.07
N SER A 17 2.19 -13.46 -6.22
CA SER A 17 2.12 -13.80 -4.80
C SER A 17 1.14 -14.94 -4.56
N GLU A 18 1.48 -15.84 -3.64
CA GLU A 18 0.52 -16.80 -3.13
C GLU A 18 -0.64 -16.10 -2.41
N HIS A 19 -1.84 -16.68 -2.48
CA HIS A 19 -3.06 -16.04 -1.99
C HIS A 19 -2.97 -15.61 -0.52
N GLU A 20 -2.42 -16.47 0.34
CA GLU A 20 -2.25 -16.16 1.76
C GLU A 20 -1.26 -15.00 1.98
N THR A 21 -0.15 -14.97 1.24
CA THR A 21 0.83 -13.87 1.30
C THR A 21 0.22 -12.57 0.80
N ALA A 22 -0.54 -12.61 -0.29
CA ALA A 22 -1.24 -11.45 -0.84
C ALA A 22 -2.24 -10.88 0.17
N ALA A 23 -3.03 -11.73 0.82
CA ALA A 23 -3.98 -11.32 1.87
C ALA A 23 -3.26 -10.65 3.05
N ARG A 24 -2.18 -11.25 3.55
CA ARG A 24 -1.37 -10.67 4.65
C ARG A 24 -0.77 -9.31 4.26
N LEU A 25 -0.31 -9.16 3.02
CA LEU A 25 0.22 -7.89 2.52
C LEU A 25 -0.88 -6.82 2.44
N ILE A 26 -2.08 -7.18 1.97
CA ILE A 26 -3.24 -6.29 1.92
C ILE A 26 -3.61 -5.83 3.34
N ASP A 27 -3.72 -6.77 4.29
CA ASP A 27 -4.04 -6.46 5.69
C ASP A 27 -3.02 -5.49 6.29
N PHE A 28 -1.73 -5.76 6.08
CA PHE A 28 -0.65 -4.88 6.53
C PHE A 28 -0.75 -3.48 5.91
N CYS A 29 -0.96 -3.40 4.59
CA CYS A 29 -1.07 -2.13 3.89
C CYS A 29 -2.31 -1.33 4.35
N SER A 30 -3.42 -2.01 4.61
CA SER A 30 -4.64 -1.39 5.12
C SER A 30 -4.40 -0.76 6.49
N ALA A 31 -3.78 -1.51 7.42
CA ALA A 31 -3.42 -1.03 8.75
C ALA A 31 -2.43 0.14 8.67
N PHE A 32 -1.44 0.07 7.78
CA PHE A 32 -0.49 1.15 7.54
C PHE A 32 -1.19 2.43 7.07
N THR A 33 -2.07 2.34 6.07
CA THR A 33 -2.80 3.52 5.56
C THR A 33 -3.76 4.11 6.61
N LEU A 34 -4.37 3.28 7.45
CA LEU A 34 -5.18 3.74 8.57
C LEU A 34 -4.35 4.54 9.59
N ALA A 35 -3.19 4.01 9.98
CA ALA A 35 -2.30 4.67 10.94
C ALA A 35 -1.70 5.98 10.39
N THR A 36 -1.37 6.01 9.10
CA THR A 36 -0.72 7.16 8.47
C THR A 36 -1.69 8.17 7.87
N ARG A 37 -3.00 7.87 7.84
CA ARG A 37 -4.01 8.65 7.07
C ARG A 37 -3.68 8.73 5.58
N GLY A 38 -3.03 7.69 5.04
CA GLY A 38 -2.84 7.51 3.61
C GLY A 38 -4.09 6.95 2.94
N LEU A 39 -4.01 6.74 1.63
CA LEU A 39 -5.05 6.10 0.82
C LEU A 39 -4.56 4.76 0.28
N MET A 40 -5.44 3.77 0.29
CA MET A 40 -5.27 2.50 -0.38
C MET A 40 -6.36 2.34 -1.42
N GLN A 41 -5.99 2.02 -2.65
CA GLN A 41 -6.94 1.82 -3.75
C GLN A 41 -6.59 0.55 -4.53
N GLN A 42 -7.60 -0.25 -4.81
CA GLN A 42 -7.45 -1.39 -5.71
C GLN A 42 -7.64 -0.94 -7.16
N LEU A 43 -6.68 -1.24 -8.03
CA LEU A 43 -6.78 -0.96 -9.47
C LEU A 43 -7.26 -2.17 -10.26
N THR A 44 -6.78 -3.36 -9.89
CA THR A 44 -7.16 -4.64 -10.51
C THR A 44 -7.30 -5.72 -9.44
N SER A 45 -7.64 -6.96 -9.83
CA SER A 45 -7.67 -8.09 -8.90
C SER A 45 -6.34 -8.39 -8.21
N THR A 46 -5.22 -7.97 -8.78
CA THR A 46 -3.87 -8.24 -8.25
C THR A 46 -3.06 -6.98 -7.95
N VAL A 47 -3.50 -5.79 -8.37
CA VAL A 47 -2.75 -4.55 -8.22
C VAL A 47 -3.44 -3.60 -7.25
N ILE A 48 -2.69 -3.17 -6.24
CA ILE A 48 -3.10 -2.15 -5.26
C ILE A 48 -2.13 -0.97 -5.29
N VAL A 49 -2.65 0.22 -5.05
CA VAL A 49 -1.89 1.47 -4.95
C VAL A 49 -2.04 2.03 -3.55
N LEU A 50 -0.90 2.47 -3.01
CA LEU A 50 -0.78 3.12 -1.72
C LEU A 50 -0.28 4.54 -1.93
N THR A 51 -1.09 5.50 -1.52
CA THR A 51 -0.76 6.92 -1.57
C THR A 51 -0.54 7.39 -0.13
N PRO A 52 0.65 7.90 0.22
CA PRO A 52 0.91 8.42 1.56
C PRO A 52 0.09 9.69 1.85
N PRO A 53 -0.10 10.07 3.12
CA PRO A 53 -0.81 11.30 3.48
C PRO A 53 -0.15 12.54 2.85
N ALA A 54 -0.97 13.50 2.44
CA ALA A 54 -0.50 14.79 1.93
C ALA A 54 0.23 15.54 3.07
N GLY A 55 1.57 15.48 3.05
CA GLY A 55 2.43 16.07 4.09
C GLY A 55 3.63 15.21 4.52
N ALA A 56 3.73 13.96 4.05
CA ALA A 56 4.89 13.09 4.36
C ALA A 56 6.19 13.49 3.64
N ALA A 57 6.13 14.43 2.68
CA ALA A 57 7.28 14.99 2.00
C ALA A 57 7.46 16.47 2.40
N ASN A 58 7.97 16.71 3.60
CA ASN A 58 8.55 17.98 4.02
C ASN A 58 9.71 17.71 4.98
#